data_AF-A0A564WFL0-F1
#
_entry.id   AF-A0A564WFL0-F1
#
_cell.length_a   1.000
_cell.length_b   1.000
_cell.length_c   1.000
_cell.angle_alpha   90.00
_cell.angle_beta   90.00
_cell.angle_gamma   90.00
#
_symmetry.space_group_name_H-M   'P 1'
#
loop_
_entity.id
_entity.type
_entity.pdbx_description
1 polymer ?
#
loop_
_entity_poly.entity_id
_entity_poly.type
_entity_poly.pdbx_seq_one_letter_code
_entity_poly.pdbx_strand_id
1 'polypeptide(L)'
;MPGAEFEAIEAARQACGLRPSREITAAEADALVAGWKRRQRPAVLASAAASGADNPEAAFLRGLMATAGAPAEAVAGADFLATRPGWQAPAPQRPVSALTRAACRYAHDLGFAVFPMSRDKRPLVKGGFLAASRDCEQLEMWFERWPDALVAAATGALSGIVVLDLDAKGGKNGLDALRAAGVTLPRSWLARSPSGGCHLYFAHPGEPVPSRASVRLFGRELPGVDTRGDGGAIIVPTPGTGYGWTERRPGACDLAPFPRVIVEGLRWRPAAAPMPAAAATFAIRQGAAGVGWQRTLDEICGAIAAAAPGGRQDALSARAWQAGRLAGEGRLDPGAALQRVLEAAAAIGGPGWDRGEALATARRRFEAGARGHA
;
A
#
# COMPACT_ATOMS: atom_id res chain seq x y z
N MET A 1 -3.35 -35.98 -24.99
CA MET A 1 -3.06 -34.74 -25.73
C MET A 1 -4.34 -33.94 -25.77
N PRO A 2 -4.41 -32.71 -25.24
CA PRO A 2 -5.61 -31.90 -25.40
C PRO A 2 -5.89 -31.71 -26.90
N GLY A 3 -7.15 -31.80 -27.31
CA GLY A 3 -7.55 -31.65 -28.72
C GLY A 3 -7.29 -30.23 -29.24
N ALA A 4 -7.19 -30.07 -30.56
CA ALA A 4 -6.90 -28.79 -31.23
C ALA A 4 -7.82 -27.63 -30.79
N GLU A 5 -9.06 -27.94 -30.39
CA GLU A 5 -10.02 -26.96 -29.86
C GLU A 5 -9.61 -26.40 -28.48
N PHE A 6 -8.98 -27.19 -27.62
CA PHE A 6 -8.49 -26.74 -26.32
C PHE A 6 -7.27 -25.82 -26.49
N GLU A 7 -6.36 -26.17 -27.40
CA GLU A 7 -5.21 -25.33 -27.72
C GLU A 7 -5.64 -23.99 -28.34
N ALA A 8 -6.68 -23.97 -29.17
CA ALA A 8 -7.25 -22.74 -29.72
C ALA A 8 -7.89 -21.83 -28.64
N ILE A 9 -8.56 -22.42 -27.64
CA ILE A 9 -9.17 -21.68 -26.52
C ILE A 9 -8.08 -21.09 -25.60
N GLU A 10 -7.02 -21.85 -25.32
CA GLU A 10 -5.90 -21.35 -24.50
C GLU A 10 -5.07 -20.29 -25.24
N ALA A 11 -4.86 -20.44 -26.56
CA ALA A 11 -4.22 -19.41 -27.38
C ALA A 11 -5.03 -18.11 -27.42
N ALA A 12 -6.36 -18.19 -27.55
CA ALA A 12 -7.24 -17.02 -27.51
C ALA A 12 -7.24 -16.34 -26.13
N ARG A 13 -7.16 -17.11 -25.04
CA ARG A 13 -7.04 -16.58 -23.67
C ARG A 13 -5.71 -15.87 -23.45
N GLN A 14 -4.62 -16.45 -23.93
CA GLN A 14 -3.28 -15.88 -23.81
C GLN A 14 -3.14 -14.58 -24.62
N ALA A 15 -3.73 -14.54 -25.83
CA ALA A 15 -3.80 -13.32 -26.65
C ALA A 15 -4.64 -12.20 -26.01
N CYS A 16 -5.65 -12.55 -25.21
CA CYS A 16 -6.49 -11.61 -24.47
C CYS A 16 -5.99 -11.29 -23.05
N GLY A 17 -4.81 -11.76 -22.65
CA GLY A 17 -4.19 -11.46 -21.35
C GLY A 17 -4.92 -12.06 -20.14
N LEU A 18 -5.80 -13.04 -20.33
CA LEU A 18 -6.52 -13.72 -19.25
C LEU A 18 -5.66 -14.85 -18.68
N ARG A 19 -5.48 -14.91 -17.35
CA ARG A 19 -4.75 -16.03 -16.71
C ARG A 19 -5.56 -17.33 -16.84
N PRO A 20 -4.91 -18.50 -16.99
CA PRO A 20 -5.58 -19.79 -16.97
C PRO A 20 -6.28 -19.98 -15.61
N SER A 21 -7.56 -20.36 -15.64
CA SER A 21 -8.23 -20.89 -14.45
C SER A 21 -7.50 -22.16 -14.01
N ARG A 22 -7.28 -22.29 -12.69
CA ARG A 22 -6.65 -23.42 -11.97
C ARG A 22 -6.62 -24.71 -12.81
N GLU A 23 -5.43 -25.32 -12.95
CA GLU A 23 -5.23 -26.58 -13.67
C GLU A 23 -6.37 -27.57 -13.39
N ILE A 24 -7.26 -27.71 -14.37
CA ILE A 24 -8.27 -28.77 -14.39
C ILE A 24 -7.61 -30.01 -14.98
N THR A 25 -7.87 -31.16 -14.38
CA THR A 25 -7.29 -32.42 -14.84
C THR A 25 -7.88 -32.82 -16.20
N ALA A 26 -7.14 -33.61 -16.97
CA ALA A 26 -7.62 -34.12 -18.26
C ALA A 26 -8.97 -34.86 -18.13
N ALA A 27 -9.20 -35.54 -17.00
CA ALA A 27 -10.46 -36.22 -16.70
C ALA A 27 -11.64 -35.25 -16.47
N GLU A 28 -11.41 -34.09 -15.85
CA GLU A 28 -12.43 -33.04 -15.67
C GLU A 28 -12.75 -32.36 -17.00
N ALA A 29 -11.75 -32.16 -17.86
CA ALA A 29 -11.93 -31.67 -19.22
C ALA A 29 -12.76 -32.65 -20.08
N ASP A 30 -12.45 -33.95 -20.02
CA ASP A 30 -13.19 -34.99 -20.74
C ASP A 30 -14.64 -35.11 -20.23
N ALA A 31 -14.88 -34.94 -18.94
CA ALA A 31 -16.22 -34.94 -18.36
C ALA A 31 -17.07 -33.73 -18.82
N LEU A 32 -16.45 -32.56 -18.97
CA LEU A 32 -17.10 -31.36 -19.53
C LEU A 32 -17.44 -31.54 -21.01
N VAL A 33 -16.51 -32.08 -21.80
CA VAL A 33 -16.72 -32.38 -23.23
C VAL A 33 -17.80 -33.46 -23.42
N ALA A 34 -17.79 -34.53 -22.62
CA ALA A 34 -18.83 -35.56 -22.65
C ALA A 34 -20.19 -35.01 -22.18
N GLY A 35 -20.20 -34.12 -21.18
CA GLY A 35 -21.39 -33.40 -20.73
C GLY A 35 -21.94 -32.41 -21.76
N TRP A 36 -21.08 -31.88 -22.63
CA TRP A 36 -21.45 -31.04 -23.77
C TRP A 36 -22.04 -31.89 -24.91
N LYS A 37 -21.37 -33.00 -25.30
CA LYS A 37 -21.85 -33.95 -26.31
C LYS A 37 -23.21 -34.56 -25.96
N ARG A 38 -23.48 -34.85 -24.69
CA ARG A 38 -24.77 -35.37 -24.21
C ARG A 38 -25.93 -34.36 -24.28
N ARG A 39 -25.66 -33.06 -24.28
CA ARG A 39 -26.68 -32.00 -24.22
C ARG A 39 -27.13 -31.48 -25.59
N GLN A 40 -26.45 -31.89 -26.67
CA GLN A 40 -26.79 -31.53 -28.04
C GLN A 40 -27.51 -32.70 -28.72
N ARG A 41 -28.86 -32.66 -28.80
CA ARG A 41 -29.58 -33.39 -29.85
C ARG A 41 -29.37 -32.67 -31.20
N PRO A 42 -29.40 -33.36 -32.36
CA PRO A 42 -28.92 -32.87 -33.66
C PRO A 42 -29.68 -31.69 -34.31
N ALA A 43 -30.48 -30.94 -33.56
CA ALA A 43 -31.31 -29.87 -34.09
C ALA A 43 -30.61 -28.49 -34.14
N VAL A 44 -29.50 -28.29 -33.41
CA VAL A 44 -28.86 -26.96 -33.27
C VAL A 44 -27.89 -26.65 -34.41
N LEU A 45 -27.27 -27.67 -35.03
CA LEU A 45 -26.35 -27.46 -36.15
C LEU A 45 -27.05 -27.05 -37.46
N ALA A 46 -28.36 -27.31 -37.60
CA ALA A 46 -29.12 -26.91 -38.78
C ALA A 46 -29.57 -25.44 -38.78
N SER A 47 -29.54 -24.76 -37.63
CA SER A 47 -29.98 -23.36 -37.50
C SER A 47 -28.85 -22.33 -37.68
N ALA A 48 -27.59 -22.75 -37.72
CA ALA A 48 -26.43 -21.86 -37.77
C ALA A 48 -26.07 -21.36 -39.17
N ALA A 49 -26.79 -21.78 -40.21
CA ALA A 49 -26.55 -21.36 -41.60
C ALA A 49 -27.44 -20.19 -42.06
N ALA A 50 -28.27 -19.59 -41.20
CA ALA A 50 -29.37 -18.73 -41.63
C ALA A 50 -29.42 -17.29 -41.09
N SER A 51 -28.45 -16.82 -40.31
CA SER A 51 -28.47 -15.42 -39.81
C SER A 51 -27.17 -14.70 -40.14
N GLY A 52 -27.25 -13.83 -41.15
CA GLY A 52 -26.15 -13.08 -41.72
C GLY A 52 -25.71 -11.85 -40.92
N ALA A 53 -24.44 -11.51 -41.15
CA ALA A 53 -23.83 -10.19 -41.31
C ALA A 53 -23.96 -9.05 -40.27
N ASP A 54 -24.97 -8.95 -39.41
CA ASP A 54 -25.21 -7.69 -38.66
C ASP A 54 -25.02 -7.80 -37.13
N ASN A 55 -24.04 -8.56 -36.66
CA ASN A 55 -23.61 -8.50 -35.25
C ASN A 55 -22.29 -7.70 -35.10
N PRO A 56 -22.32 -6.47 -34.53
CA PRO A 56 -21.13 -5.64 -34.35
C PRO A 56 -20.10 -6.25 -33.40
N GLU A 57 -20.49 -7.11 -32.46
CA GLU A 57 -19.57 -7.80 -31.56
C GLU A 57 -18.79 -8.92 -32.28
N ALA A 58 -19.46 -9.65 -33.18
CA ALA A 58 -18.80 -10.63 -34.04
C ALA A 58 -17.84 -9.95 -35.04
N ALA A 59 -18.19 -8.77 -35.54
CA ALA A 59 -17.32 -7.98 -36.42
C ALA A 59 -16.05 -7.50 -35.69
N PHE A 60 -16.15 -7.08 -34.42
CA PHE A 60 -15.01 -6.68 -33.59
C PHE A 60 -14.04 -7.84 -33.35
N LEU A 61 -14.56 -9.02 -32.98
CA LEU A 61 -13.74 -10.23 -32.75
C LEU A 61 -13.01 -10.68 -34.02
N ARG A 62 -13.68 -10.65 -35.18
CA ARG A 62 -13.03 -10.91 -36.48
C ARG A 62 -11.88 -9.95 -36.76
N GLY A 63 -12.07 -8.66 -36.48
CA GLY A 63 -11.02 -7.64 -36.63
C GLY A 63 -9.81 -7.88 -35.73
N LEU A 64 -10.04 -8.24 -34.46
CA LEU A 64 -8.99 -8.53 -33.48
C LEU A 64 -8.21 -9.81 -33.81
N MET A 65 -8.89 -10.85 -34.31
CA MET A 65 -8.26 -12.12 -34.66
C MET A 65 -7.52 -12.07 -35.99
N ALA A 66 -8.01 -11.28 -36.95
CA ALA A 66 -7.33 -11.05 -38.23
C ALA A 66 -6.02 -10.26 -38.06
N THR A 67 -5.98 -9.25 -37.18
CA THR A 67 -4.74 -8.51 -36.86
C THR A 67 -3.72 -9.36 -36.11
N ALA A 68 -4.18 -10.39 -35.39
CA ALA A 68 -3.33 -11.34 -34.67
C ALA A 68 -2.88 -12.57 -35.51
N GLY A 69 -3.31 -12.68 -36.77
CA GLY A 69 -2.93 -13.81 -37.66
C GLY A 69 -3.50 -15.16 -37.23
N ALA A 70 -4.65 -15.18 -36.53
CA ALA A 70 -5.26 -16.40 -36.03
C ALA A 70 -5.79 -17.30 -37.17
N PRO A 71 -5.73 -18.65 -37.02
CA PRO A 71 -6.26 -19.58 -38.01
C PRO A 71 -7.79 -19.49 -38.10
N ALA A 72 -8.35 -19.82 -39.27
CA ALA A 72 -9.77 -19.60 -39.60
C ALA A 72 -10.74 -20.28 -38.63
N GLU A 73 -10.34 -21.41 -38.03
CA GLU A 73 -11.13 -22.15 -37.05
C GLU A 73 -11.29 -21.37 -35.72
N ALA A 74 -10.29 -20.58 -35.33
CA ALA A 74 -10.36 -19.73 -34.14
C ALA A 74 -11.32 -18.55 -34.34
N VAL A 75 -11.37 -18.02 -35.57
CA VAL A 75 -12.31 -16.97 -35.98
C VAL A 75 -13.76 -17.47 -35.92
N ALA A 76 -14.01 -18.70 -36.40
CA ALA A 76 -15.32 -19.33 -36.33
C ALA A 76 -15.78 -19.64 -34.89
N GLY A 77 -14.86 -20.00 -33.99
CA GLY A 77 -15.17 -20.20 -32.56
C GLY A 77 -15.59 -18.91 -31.84
N ALA A 78 -15.03 -17.78 -32.25
CA ALA A 78 -15.40 -16.45 -31.74
C ALA A 78 -16.80 -16.01 -32.21
N ASP A 79 -17.16 -16.31 -33.46
CA ASP A 79 -18.50 -16.06 -34.00
C ASP A 79 -19.58 -16.87 -33.24
N PHE A 80 -19.26 -18.10 -32.82
CA PHE A 80 -20.17 -18.92 -32.00
C PHE A 80 -20.39 -18.34 -30.60
N LEU A 81 -19.36 -17.77 -29.96
CA LEU A 81 -19.50 -17.16 -28.64
C LEU A 81 -20.32 -15.86 -28.68
N ALA A 82 -20.19 -15.08 -29.76
CA ALA A 82 -20.91 -13.82 -29.97
C ALA A 82 -22.42 -13.99 -30.27
N THR A 83 -22.87 -15.21 -30.57
CA THR A 83 -24.30 -15.51 -30.81
C THR A 83 -25.05 -15.99 -29.56
N ARG A 84 -24.37 -16.08 -28.41
CA ARG A 84 -24.98 -16.57 -27.16
C ARG A 84 -25.85 -15.47 -26.52
N PRO A 85 -27.12 -15.76 -26.18
CA PRO A 85 -27.94 -14.84 -25.39
C PRO A 85 -27.27 -14.52 -24.05
N GLY A 86 -26.98 -13.25 -23.80
CA GLY A 86 -26.36 -12.77 -22.56
C GLY A 86 -24.83 -12.79 -22.52
N TRP A 87 -24.16 -13.19 -23.61
CA TRP A 87 -22.74 -12.85 -23.78
C TRP A 87 -22.64 -11.37 -24.14
N GLN A 88 -21.78 -10.66 -23.44
CA GLN A 88 -21.41 -9.28 -23.75
C GLN A 88 -19.94 -9.32 -24.09
N ALA A 89 -19.54 -8.71 -25.22
CA ALA A 89 -18.13 -8.52 -25.48
C ALA A 89 -17.50 -7.81 -24.27
N PRO A 90 -16.33 -8.24 -23.76
CA PRO A 90 -15.64 -7.46 -22.76
C PRO A 90 -15.51 -6.04 -23.32
N ALA A 91 -15.98 -5.06 -22.55
CA ALA A 91 -15.94 -3.67 -22.99
C ALA A 91 -14.53 -3.37 -23.50
N PRO A 92 -14.38 -2.70 -24.66
CA PRO A 92 -13.06 -2.40 -25.22
C PRO A 92 -12.24 -1.76 -24.10
N GLN A 93 -11.18 -2.45 -23.66
CA GLN A 93 -10.40 -1.97 -22.54
C GLN A 93 -9.87 -0.60 -22.94
N ARG A 94 -10.31 0.43 -22.20
CA ARG A 94 -9.78 1.78 -22.39
C ARG A 94 -8.27 1.69 -22.20
N PRO A 95 -7.47 2.37 -23.02
CA PRO A 95 -6.03 2.32 -22.88
C PRO A 95 -5.65 2.76 -21.46
N VAL A 96 -5.11 1.82 -20.69
CA VAL A 96 -4.68 2.04 -19.30
C VAL A 96 -3.74 3.24 -19.25
N SER A 97 -4.01 4.20 -18.36
CA SER A 97 -3.21 5.42 -18.30
C SER A 97 -1.74 5.11 -17.99
N ALA A 98 -0.82 5.97 -18.42
CA ALA A 98 0.61 5.80 -18.10
C ALA A 98 0.86 5.80 -16.58
N LEU A 99 0.04 6.54 -15.81
CA LEU A 99 0.08 6.61 -14.36
C LEU A 99 -0.35 5.28 -13.73
N THR A 100 -1.46 4.72 -14.21
CA THR A 100 -1.98 3.42 -13.77
C THR A 100 -0.95 2.32 -14.04
N ARG A 101 -0.36 2.27 -15.25
CA ARG A 101 0.73 1.33 -15.54
C ARG A 101 1.92 1.50 -14.61
N ALA A 102 2.26 2.73 -14.22
CA ALA A 102 3.34 2.98 -13.28
C ALA A 102 3.00 2.46 -11.87
N ALA A 103 1.80 2.71 -11.37
CA ALA A 103 1.33 2.21 -10.08
C ALA A 103 1.32 0.68 -10.03
N CYS A 104 0.79 0.02 -11.07
CA CYS A 104 0.79 -1.44 -11.17
C CYS A 104 2.21 -2.03 -11.19
N ARG A 105 3.18 -1.37 -11.84
CA ARG A 105 4.59 -1.80 -11.79
C ARG A 105 5.21 -1.69 -10.40
N TYR A 106 4.91 -0.63 -9.64
CA TYR A 106 5.36 -0.54 -8.25
C TYR A 106 4.79 -1.68 -7.40
N ALA A 107 3.52 -2.02 -7.60
CA ALA A 107 2.89 -3.12 -6.89
C ALA A 107 3.44 -4.49 -7.29
N HIS A 108 3.53 -4.77 -8.59
CA HIS A 108 3.90 -6.08 -9.13
C HIS A 108 5.41 -6.33 -9.03
N ASP A 109 6.23 -5.40 -9.53
CA ASP A 109 7.68 -5.64 -9.70
C ASP A 109 8.45 -5.41 -8.40
N LEU A 110 7.98 -4.48 -7.56
CA LEU A 110 8.66 -4.08 -6.32
C LEU A 110 7.91 -4.49 -5.06
N GLY A 111 6.69 -5.02 -5.18
CA GLY A 111 5.89 -5.43 -4.03
C GLY A 111 5.39 -4.28 -3.17
N PHE A 112 5.37 -3.05 -3.67
CA PHE A 112 4.93 -1.89 -2.89
C PHE A 112 3.40 -1.79 -2.83
N ALA A 113 2.85 -1.60 -1.62
CA ALA A 113 1.46 -1.20 -1.49
C ALA A 113 1.35 0.30 -1.81
N VAL A 114 0.57 0.65 -2.83
CA VAL A 114 0.45 2.03 -3.33
C VAL A 114 -0.98 2.56 -3.23
N PHE A 115 -1.13 3.89 -3.24
CA PHE A 115 -2.41 4.58 -3.16
C PHE A 115 -2.31 6.00 -3.78
N PRO A 116 -3.44 6.58 -4.22
CA PRO A 116 -3.46 7.92 -4.79
C PRO A 116 -3.38 9.01 -3.71
N MET A 117 -2.61 10.05 -4.01
CA MET A 117 -2.44 11.22 -3.14
C MET A 117 -2.60 12.51 -3.97
N SER A 118 -3.15 13.56 -3.38
CA SER A 118 -3.28 14.87 -4.02
C SER A 118 -1.91 15.53 -4.21
N ARG A 119 -1.85 16.59 -5.04
CA ARG A 119 -0.64 17.40 -5.23
C ARG A 119 -0.17 18.08 -3.94
N ASP A 120 -1.11 18.38 -3.03
CA ASP A 120 -0.82 18.87 -1.67
C ASP A 120 -0.42 17.76 -0.68
N LYS A 121 -0.10 16.56 -1.20
CA LYS A 121 0.33 15.39 -0.42
C LYS A 121 -0.70 14.90 0.60
N ARG A 122 -2.00 15.05 0.31
CA ARG A 122 -3.09 14.51 1.12
C ARG A 122 -3.65 13.24 0.49
N PRO A 123 -3.84 12.13 1.23
CA PRO A 123 -4.41 10.92 0.65
C PRO A 123 -5.80 11.17 0.04
N LEU A 124 -6.05 10.62 -1.15
CA LEU A 124 -7.35 10.72 -1.81
C LEU A 124 -8.29 9.57 -1.42
N VAL A 125 -7.75 8.53 -0.78
CA VAL A 125 -8.49 7.38 -0.27
C VAL A 125 -8.73 7.48 1.24
N LYS A 126 -9.90 7.04 1.67
CA LYS A 126 -10.26 6.95 3.09
C LYS A 126 -9.31 5.97 3.79
N GLY A 127 -8.68 6.39 4.88
CA GLY A 127 -7.68 5.60 5.61
C GLY A 127 -6.25 5.78 5.11
N GLY A 128 -6.03 6.51 4.02
CA GLY A 128 -4.71 6.86 3.51
C GLY A 128 -3.82 5.64 3.26
N PHE A 129 -2.60 5.65 3.80
CA PHE A 129 -1.64 4.55 3.60
C PHE A 129 -2.13 3.19 4.12
N LEU A 130 -3.11 3.15 5.04
CA LEU A 130 -3.71 1.89 5.49
C LEU A 130 -4.55 1.23 4.41
N ALA A 131 -5.07 2.03 3.49
CA ALA A 131 -5.81 1.55 2.34
C ALA A 131 -4.88 1.24 1.16
N ALA A 132 -3.56 1.33 1.31
CA ALA A 132 -2.63 1.06 0.21
C ALA A 132 -2.80 -0.37 -0.32
N SER A 133 -2.81 -0.50 -1.65
CA SER A 133 -3.11 -1.76 -2.34
C SER A 133 -1.97 -2.18 -3.26
N ARG A 134 -1.87 -3.49 -3.47
CA ARG A 134 -1.04 -4.11 -4.52
C ARG A 134 -1.89 -4.65 -5.68
N ASP A 135 -3.20 -4.60 -5.54
CA ASP A 135 -4.15 -5.14 -6.50
C ASP A 135 -4.33 -4.17 -7.66
N CYS A 136 -3.90 -4.58 -8.85
CA CYS A 136 -3.95 -3.77 -10.06
C CYS A 136 -5.37 -3.31 -10.41
N GLU A 137 -6.40 -4.12 -10.15
CA GLU A 137 -7.79 -3.72 -10.42
C GLU A 137 -8.19 -2.54 -9.53
N GLN A 138 -7.82 -2.59 -8.25
CA GLN A 138 -8.04 -1.48 -7.32
C GLN A 138 -7.25 -0.22 -7.73
N LEU A 139 -6.01 -0.38 -8.19
CA LEU A 139 -5.17 0.73 -8.65
C LEU A 139 -5.74 1.36 -9.93
N GLU A 140 -6.22 0.55 -10.87
CA GLU A 140 -6.92 1.00 -12.07
C GLU A 140 -8.12 1.87 -11.71
N MET A 141 -9.01 1.38 -10.86
CA MET A 141 -10.17 2.16 -10.39
C MET A 141 -9.77 3.49 -9.74
N TRP A 142 -8.71 3.51 -8.94
CA TRP A 142 -8.26 4.74 -8.28
C TRP A 142 -7.66 5.76 -9.23
N PHE A 143 -6.78 5.34 -10.14
CA PHE A 143 -6.10 6.26 -11.03
C PHE A 143 -6.95 6.65 -12.26
N GLU A 144 -8.01 5.90 -12.57
CA GLU A 144 -9.08 6.38 -13.45
C GLU A 144 -9.92 7.48 -12.79
N ARG A 145 -10.23 7.32 -11.49
CA ARG A 145 -10.97 8.33 -10.73
C ARG A 145 -10.16 9.61 -10.51
N TRP A 146 -8.84 9.48 -10.33
CA TRP A 146 -7.93 10.61 -10.07
C TRP A 146 -6.70 10.55 -10.99
N PRO A 147 -6.85 10.92 -12.28
CA PRO A 147 -5.78 10.80 -13.27
C PRO A 147 -4.58 11.73 -13.01
N ASP A 148 -4.78 12.81 -12.24
CA ASP A 148 -3.72 13.77 -11.89
C ASP A 148 -3.07 13.52 -10.53
N ALA A 149 -3.44 12.43 -9.85
CA ALA A 149 -2.93 12.07 -8.54
C ALA A 149 -1.44 11.75 -8.57
N LEU A 150 -0.78 11.98 -7.44
CA LEU A 150 0.53 11.40 -7.15
C LEU A 150 0.35 9.93 -6.75
N VAL A 151 1.31 9.09 -7.13
CA VAL A 151 1.40 7.71 -6.61
C VAL A 151 2.20 7.73 -5.31
N ALA A 152 1.56 7.36 -4.21
CA ALA A 152 2.22 7.19 -2.92
C ALA A 152 2.40 5.70 -2.62
N ALA A 153 3.52 5.31 -2.00
CA ALA A 153 3.74 3.99 -1.45
C ALA A 153 3.70 4.05 0.08
N ALA A 154 2.98 3.12 0.70
CA ALA A 154 3.07 2.90 2.14
C ALA A 154 4.44 2.32 2.48
N THR A 155 5.11 2.83 3.51
CA THR A 155 6.40 2.33 3.98
C THR A 155 6.24 1.37 5.17
N GLY A 156 7.35 0.78 5.61
CA GLY A 156 7.39 -0.22 6.69
C GLY A 156 7.24 -1.64 6.18
N ALA A 157 6.84 -2.53 7.09
CA ALA A 157 6.61 -3.95 6.79
C ALA A 157 5.62 -4.15 5.63
N LEU A 158 4.63 -3.25 5.49
CA LEU A 158 3.61 -3.35 4.44
C LEU A 158 4.22 -3.36 3.04
N SER A 159 5.30 -2.65 2.76
CA SER A 159 5.98 -2.67 1.44
C SER A 159 7.40 -3.23 1.51
N GLY A 160 7.81 -3.77 2.66
CA GLY A 160 9.17 -4.28 2.86
C GLY A 160 10.27 -3.22 2.76
N ILE A 161 9.95 -1.93 2.90
CA ILE A 161 10.91 -0.82 2.75
C ILE A 161 10.88 0.18 3.89
N VAL A 162 12.03 0.78 4.17
CA VAL A 162 12.18 1.99 4.99
C VAL A 162 12.90 3.03 4.15
N VAL A 163 12.48 4.29 4.21
CA VAL A 163 13.07 5.37 3.43
C VAL A 163 13.66 6.42 4.36
N LEU A 164 14.90 6.84 4.09
CA LEU A 164 15.43 8.10 4.61
C LEU A 164 15.11 9.21 3.62
N ASP A 165 14.28 10.15 4.06
CA ASP A 165 13.88 11.34 3.32
C ASP A 165 14.81 12.48 3.74
N LEU A 166 15.77 12.79 2.88
CA LEU A 166 16.82 13.78 3.10
C LEU A 166 16.42 15.10 2.43
N ASP A 167 15.97 16.06 3.23
CA ASP A 167 15.59 17.39 2.78
C ASP A 167 16.81 18.25 2.44
N ALA A 168 16.67 19.10 1.41
CA ALA A 168 17.68 20.09 0.99
C ALA A 168 17.14 21.53 0.91
N LYS A 169 16.00 21.81 1.58
CA LYS A 169 15.31 23.12 1.51
C LYS A 169 15.19 23.78 2.88
N GLY A 170 15.01 25.11 2.89
CA GLY A 170 14.73 25.87 4.11
C GLY A 170 15.88 25.88 5.11
N GLY A 171 17.14 25.94 4.63
CA GLY A 171 18.34 25.90 5.46
C GLY A 171 18.70 24.51 6.00
N LYS A 172 17.93 23.47 5.67
CA LYS A 172 18.23 22.07 6.01
C LYS A 172 18.97 21.38 4.87
N ASN A 173 19.95 20.55 5.21
CA ASN A 173 20.60 19.63 4.30
C ASN A 173 20.84 18.30 5.02
N GLY A 174 19.94 17.34 4.82
CA GLY A 174 19.98 16.05 5.49
C GLY A 174 21.22 15.23 5.18
N LEU A 175 21.76 15.35 3.96
CA LEU A 175 22.98 14.63 3.56
C LEU A 175 24.19 15.17 4.32
N ASP A 176 24.31 16.49 4.43
CA ASP A 176 25.40 17.11 5.19
C ASP A 176 25.23 16.89 6.70
N ALA A 177 24.00 16.86 7.22
CA ALA A 177 23.72 16.51 8.60
C ALA A 177 24.19 15.08 8.95
N LEU A 178 23.95 14.11 8.05
CA LEU A 178 24.46 12.74 8.21
C LEU A 178 25.98 12.68 8.15
N ARG A 179 26.60 13.39 7.20
CA ARG A 179 28.07 13.47 7.10
C ARG A 179 28.70 14.08 8.35
N ALA A 180 28.14 15.18 8.85
CA ALA A 180 28.62 15.85 10.06
C ALA A 180 28.46 14.97 11.31
N ALA A 181 27.46 14.08 11.33
CA ALA A 181 27.29 13.07 12.36
C ALA A 181 28.21 11.84 12.20
N GLY A 182 29.07 11.81 11.17
CA GLY A 182 29.96 10.67 10.89
C GLY A 182 29.24 9.43 10.36
N VAL A 183 28.01 9.58 9.86
CA VAL A 183 27.19 8.46 9.39
C VAL A 183 27.45 8.22 7.92
N THR A 184 27.98 7.04 7.61
CA THR A 184 28.11 6.56 6.23
C THR A 184 26.94 5.65 5.89
N LEU A 185 26.20 5.98 4.84
CA LEU A 185 25.07 5.18 4.37
C LEU A 185 25.53 4.17 3.30
N PRO A 186 25.02 2.92 3.33
CA PRO A 186 25.33 1.96 2.28
C PRO A 186 24.72 2.39 0.95
N ARG A 187 25.34 1.92 -0.14
CA ARG A 187 24.80 2.13 -1.49
C ARG A 187 23.51 1.31 -1.64
N SER A 188 22.40 2.02 -1.82
CA SER A 188 21.03 1.50 -2.01
C SER A 188 20.26 2.31 -3.05
N TRP A 189 18.98 2.02 -3.32
CA TRP A 189 18.20 2.83 -4.25
C TRP A 189 18.06 4.29 -3.80
N LEU A 190 18.09 5.21 -4.76
CA LEU A 190 18.05 6.65 -4.54
C LEU A 190 17.11 7.31 -5.55
N ALA A 191 16.12 8.05 -5.06
CA ALA A 191 15.30 8.93 -5.87
C ALA A 191 15.51 10.38 -5.46
N ARG A 192 15.72 11.28 -6.42
CA ARG A 192 15.74 12.73 -6.18
C ARG A 192 14.33 13.24 -5.94
N SER A 193 14.18 14.20 -5.04
CA SER A 193 12.90 14.89 -4.79
C SER A 193 12.84 16.23 -5.53
N PRO A 194 11.64 16.76 -5.82
CA PRO A 194 11.48 18.06 -6.50
C PRO A 194 12.11 19.23 -5.76
N SER A 195 12.31 19.11 -4.44
CA SER A 195 12.89 20.16 -3.59
C SER A 195 14.41 20.10 -3.50
N GLY A 196 15.08 19.32 -4.36
CA GLY A 196 16.54 19.16 -4.36
C GLY A 196 17.08 18.15 -3.34
N GLY A 197 16.21 17.56 -2.53
CA GLY A 197 16.55 16.48 -1.59
C GLY A 197 16.56 15.11 -2.26
N CYS A 198 16.57 14.05 -1.45
CA CYS A 198 16.45 12.68 -1.97
C CYS A 198 15.80 11.70 -0.99
N HIS A 199 15.18 10.67 -1.54
CA HIS A 199 14.74 9.48 -0.83
C HIS A 199 15.77 8.37 -1.01
N LEU A 200 16.37 7.89 0.08
CA LEU A 200 17.21 6.70 0.12
C LEU A 200 16.40 5.53 0.66
N TYR A 201 16.23 4.50 -0.15
CA TYR A 201 15.39 3.34 0.18
C TYR A 201 16.26 2.24 0.77
N PHE A 202 15.71 1.50 1.73
CA PHE A 202 16.36 0.35 2.36
C PHE A 202 15.34 -0.77 2.59
N ALA A 203 15.84 -1.99 2.70
CA ALA A 203 15.02 -3.13 3.07
C ALA A 203 14.55 -3.00 4.51
N HIS A 204 13.28 -3.29 4.76
CA HIS A 204 12.71 -3.29 6.11
C HIS A 204 13.42 -4.34 6.98
N PRO A 205 13.87 -4.00 8.20
CA PRO A 205 14.73 -4.88 9.01
C PRO A 205 14.01 -6.04 9.70
N GLY A 206 12.71 -6.24 9.43
CA GLY A 206 11.87 -7.26 10.09
C GLY A 206 11.42 -6.88 11.51
N GLU A 207 11.85 -5.73 12.01
CA GLU A 207 11.44 -5.16 13.30
C GLU A 207 10.80 -3.77 13.09
N PRO A 208 9.91 -3.31 13.99
CA PRO A 208 9.23 -2.04 13.81
C PRO A 208 10.19 -0.84 13.69
N VAL A 209 10.05 -0.06 12.63
CA VAL A 209 10.78 1.19 12.39
C VAL A 209 9.79 2.34 12.32
N PRO A 210 9.75 3.26 13.30
CA PRO A 210 8.77 4.35 13.28
C PRO A 210 9.11 5.39 12.20
N SER A 211 8.09 5.99 11.61
CA SER A 211 8.26 7.23 10.85
C SER A 211 8.54 8.39 11.80
N ARG A 212 9.65 9.12 11.59
CA ARG A 212 10.07 10.26 12.43
C ARG A 212 10.65 11.37 11.60
N ALA A 213 10.24 12.60 11.90
CA ALA A 213 10.93 13.79 11.43
C ALA A 213 12.16 14.05 12.30
N SER A 214 13.24 14.56 11.69
CA SER A 214 14.50 14.90 12.36
C SER A 214 15.04 13.78 13.26
N VAL A 215 15.62 12.75 12.66
CA VAL A 215 16.22 11.62 13.38
C VAL A 215 17.24 12.13 14.41
N ARG A 216 17.27 11.48 15.59
CA ARG A 216 18.25 11.76 16.63
C ARG A 216 19.32 10.67 16.64
N LEU A 217 20.58 11.06 16.44
CA LEU A 217 21.74 10.18 16.51
C LEU A 217 22.73 10.74 17.53
N PHE A 218 23.30 9.86 18.37
CA PHE A 218 24.30 10.25 19.38
C PHE A 218 23.86 11.43 20.27
N GLY A 219 22.58 11.45 20.64
CA GLY A 219 21.97 12.51 21.46
C GLY A 219 21.65 13.82 20.73
N ARG A 220 22.03 13.95 19.45
CA ARG A 220 21.82 15.16 18.63
C ARG A 220 20.73 14.94 17.59
N GLU A 221 19.89 15.95 17.42
CA GLU A 221 18.91 15.97 16.34
C GLU A 221 19.60 16.28 15.01
N LEU A 222 19.19 15.61 13.94
CA LEU A 222 19.66 15.85 12.57
C LEU A 222 18.50 16.45 11.75
N PRO A 223 18.37 17.79 11.71
CA PRO A 223 17.33 18.44 10.92
C PRO A 223 17.42 18.08 9.44
N GLY A 224 16.28 17.72 8.84
CA GLY A 224 16.20 17.35 7.43
C GLY A 224 16.61 15.91 7.14
N VAL A 225 16.79 15.09 8.17
CA VAL A 225 16.91 13.63 8.06
C VAL A 225 15.65 13.02 8.64
N ASP A 226 14.72 12.64 7.78
CA ASP A 226 13.46 12.02 8.19
C ASP A 226 13.48 10.51 7.90
N THR A 227 12.90 9.70 8.78
CA THR A 227 12.64 8.28 8.50
C THR A 227 11.17 8.10 8.14
N ARG A 228 10.91 7.36 7.07
CA ARG A 228 9.59 6.86 6.66
C ARG A 228 9.60 5.35 6.77
N GLY A 229 9.12 4.84 7.90
CA GLY A 229 9.05 3.42 8.24
C GLY A 229 7.59 2.97 8.36
N ASP A 230 7.29 2.11 9.31
CA ASP A 230 5.93 1.67 9.60
C ASP A 230 4.98 2.83 9.86
N GLY A 231 3.77 2.71 9.29
CA GLY A 231 2.75 3.75 9.37
C GLY A 231 3.10 5.04 8.61
N GLY A 232 4.12 5.00 7.76
CA GLY A 232 4.52 6.10 6.88
C GLY A 232 4.11 5.90 5.43
N ALA A 233 4.35 6.93 4.63
CA ALA A 233 4.25 6.86 3.18
C ALA A 233 5.22 7.82 2.53
N ILE A 234 5.52 7.55 1.26
CA ILE A 234 6.34 8.39 0.39
C ILE A 234 5.67 8.55 -0.96
N ILE A 235 5.98 9.64 -1.68
CA ILE A 235 5.69 9.72 -3.12
C ILE A 235 6.78 8.95 -3.87
N VAL A 236 6.37 8.05 -4.76
CA VAL A 236 7.30 7.29 -5.59
C VAL A 236 7.55 8.00 -6.93
N PRO A 237 8.70 7.79 -7.58
CA PRO A 237 8.96 8.35 -8.92
C PRO A 237 7.95 7.86 -9.96
N THR A 238 7.08 8.74 -10.42
CA THR A 238 6.25 8.56 -11.62
C THR A 238 6.32 9.79 -12.53
N PRO A 239 6.00 9.66 -13.82
CA PRO A 239 6.01 10.80 -14.74
C PRO A 239 5.21 11.99 -14.20
N GLY A 240 5.79 13.20 -14.27
CA GLY A 240 5.11 14.44 -13.83
C GLY A 240 5.08 14.69 -12.32
N THR A 241 5.73 13.87 -11.49
CA THR A 241 5.84 14.10 -10.04
C THR A 241 7.02 14.96 -9.63
N GLY A 242 8.02 15.09 -10.51
CA GLY A 242 9.33 15.68 -10.20
C GLY A 242 10.23 14.79 -9.33
N TYR A 243 9.72 13.64 -8.88
CA TYR A 243 10.55 12.59 -8.27
C TYR A 243 11.17 11.74 -9.38
N GLY A 244 12.46 11.44 -9.26
CA GLY A 244 13.19 10.70 -10.30
C GLY A 244 14.24 9.76 -9.72
N TRP A 245 14.23 8.51 -10.18
CA TRP A 245 15.31 7.55 -9.90
C TRP A 245 16.65 8.04 -10.47
N THR A 246 17.76 7.79 -9.76
CA THR A 246 19.12 7.99 -10.31
C THR A 246 19.64 6.71 -10.95
N GLU A 247 20.96 6.61 -11.24
CA GLU A 247 21.56 5.33 -11.63
C GLU A 247 21.43 4.25 -10.53
N ARG A 248 21.16 4.65 -9.28
CA ARG A 248 20.88 3.77 -8.15
C ARG A 248 19.37 3.53 -8.06
N ARG A 249 18.87 2.54 -8.80
CA ARG A 249 17.43 2.28 -8.96
C ARG A 249 17.11 0.78 -8.94
N PRO A 250 15.84 0.40 -8.76
CA PRO A 250 15.44 -1.00 -8.90
C PRO A 250 15.90 -1.59 -10.24
N GLY A 251 16.44 -2.81 -10.19
CA GLY A 251 17.04 -3.50 -11.33
C GLY A 251 18.46 -3.05 -11.71
N ALA A 252 18.95 -1.92 -11.20
CA ALA A 252 20.33 -1.45 -11.45
C ALA A 252 21.28 -1.69 -10.26
N CYS A 253 20.75 -1.76 -9.04
CA CYS A 253 21.49 -2.22 -7.87
C CYS A 253 20.52 -2.83 -6.85
N ASP A 254 21.06 -3.52 -5.85
CA ASP A 254 20.26 -4.12 -4.79
C ASP A 254 19.76 -3.09 -3.78
N LEU A 255 18.66 -3.45 -3.12
CA LEU A 255 18.14 -2.73 -1.97
C LEU A 255 18.97 -3.11 -0.73
N ALA A 256 19.68 -2.16 -0.15
CA ALA A 256 20.55 -2.43 1.00
C ALA A 256 19.75 -2.57 2.31
N PRO A 257 20.27 -3.29 3.33
CA PRO A 257 19.70 -3.31 4.67
C PRO A 257 19.61 -1.92 5.29
N PHE A 258 18.58 -1.68 6.10
CA PHE A 258 18.45 -0.41 6.81
C PHE A 258 19.58 -0.22 7.84
N PRO A 259 20.26 0.95 7.88
CA PRO A 259 21.44 1.14 8.72
C PRO A 259 21.14 0.98 10.21
N ARG A 260 21.83 0.03 10.86
CA ARG A 260 21.65 -0.26 12.30
C ARG A 260 21.85 0.96 13.20
N VAL A 261 22.84 1.80 12.90
CA VAL A 261 23.10 3.06 13.62
C VAL A 261 21.87 3.97 13.68
N ILE A 262 21.05 3.97 12.62
CA ILE A 262 19.82 4.78 12.59
C ILE A 262 18.72 4.10 13.41
N VAL A 263 18.57 2.78 13.31
CA VAL A 263 17.62 2.02 14.15
C VAL A 263 17.88 2.28 15.64
N GLU A 264 19.13 2.24 16.07
CA GLU A 264 19.54 2.49 17.46
C GLU A 264 19.22 3.93 17.88
N GLY A 265 19.46 4.91 17.02
CA GLY A 265 19.07 6.30 17.26
C GLY A 265 17.56 6.50 17.38
N LEU A 266 16.77 5.76 16.59
CA LEU A 266 15.31 5.76 16.71
C LEU A 266 14.84 5.11 18.03
N ARG A 267 15.59 4.15 18.57
CA ARG A 267 15.32 3.51 19.87
C ARG A 267 15.74 4.38 21.07
N TRP A 268 16.68 5.30 20.88
CA TRP A 268 17.21 6.13 21.95
C TRP A 268 16.11 6.95 22.64
N ARG A 269 15.98 6.74 23.95
CA ARG A 269 15.27 7.60 24.91
C ARG A 269 16.34 8.32 25.75
N PRO A 270 16.18 9.61 26.09
CA PRO A 270 17.01 10.19 27.13
C PRO A 270 16.84 9.36 28.41
N ALA A 271 17.94 9.07 29.11
CA ALA A 271 17.87 8.48 30.43
C ALA A 271 16.99 9.39 31.29
N ALA A 272 15.86 8.86 31.76
CA ALA A 272 15.09 9.53 32.79
C ALA A 272 16.02 9.69 34.00
N ALA A 273 16.09 10.89 34.58
CA ALA A 273 16.81 11.09 35.83
C ALA A 273 16.41 10.00 36.83
N PRO A 274 17.37 9.33 37.51
CA PRO A 274 17.05 8.23 38.39
C PRO A 274 16.07 8.71 39.47
N MET A 275 14.94 8.01 39.62
CA MET A 275 14.02 8.28 40.72
C MET A 275 14.72 8.05 42.06
N PRO A 276 14.49 8.89 43.08
CA PRO A 276 15.01 8.63 44.41
C PRO A 276 14.53 7.26 44.93
N ALA A 277 15.46 6.47 45.48
CA ALA A 277 15.27 5.08 45.88
C ALA A 277 14.09 4.83 46.86
N ALA A 278 13.65 5.88 47.56
CA ALA A 278 12.46 5.85 48.41
C ALA A 278 11.16 5.57 47.64
N ALA A 279 11.03 6.04 46.39
CA ALA A 279 9.85 5.84 45.57
C ALA A 279 9.82 4.46 44.88
N ALA A 280 10.99 3.87 44.60
CA ALA A 280 11.09 2.50 44.08
C ALA A 280 10.67 1.45 45.12
N THR A 281 11.05 1.66 46.39
CA THR A 281 10.69 0.77 47.50
C THR A 281 9.18 0.80 47.80
N PHE A 282 8.52 1.94 47.59
CA PHE A 282 7.08 2.07 47.74
C PHE A 282 6.29 1.36 46.63
N ALA A 283 6.76 1.42 45.38
CA ALA A 283 6.11 0.78 44.23
C ALA A 283 6.19 -0.76 44.26
N ILE A 284 7.29 -1.32 44.77
CA ILE A 284 7.48 -2.78 44.88
C ILE A 284 6.54 -3.38 45.95
N ARG A 285 6.28 -2.65 47.05
CA ARG A 285 5.41 -3.11 48.14
C ARG A 285 3.93 -3.21 47.77
N GLN A 286 3.49 -2.56 46.70
CA GLN A 286 2.07 -2.49 46.29
C GLN A 286 1.73 -3.42 45.09
N GLY A 287 2.65 -4.29 44.66
CA GLY A 287 2.32 -5.39 43.72
C GLY A 287 1.74 -4.94 42.37
N ALA A 288 2.26 -3.87 41.77
CA ALA A 288 1.61 -3.20 40.66
C ALA A 288 2.26 -3.49 39.30
N ALA A 289 1.84 -4.58 38.64
CA ALA A 289 1.94 -4.66 37.19
C ALA A 289 1.01 -3.59 36.58
N GLY A 290 1.57 -2.48 36.06
CA GLY A 290 0.79 -1.47 35.33
C GLY A 290 1.13 0.01 35.57
N VAL A 291 1.97 0.36 36.55
CA VAL A 291 2.14 1.78 36.98
C VAL A 291 3.23 2.54 36.19
N GLY A 292 3.90 1.90 35.25
CA GLY A 292 5.00 2.52 34.49
C GLY A 292 4.59 3.40 33.32
N TRP A 293 3.38 3.22 32.78
CA TRP A 293 3.02 3.74 31.45
C TRP A 293 1.88 4.77 31.45
N GLN A 294 1.29 5.08 32.60
CA GLN A 294 0.22 6.08 32.70
C GLN A 294 0.68 7.47 32.23
N ARG A 295 1.87 7.92 32.62
CA ARG A 295 2.44 9.19 32.14
C ARG A 295 2.58 9.22 30.61
N THR A 296 2.98 8.10 29.99
CA THR A 296 3.08 8.00 28.53
C THR A 296 1.71 8.00 27.86
N LEU A 297 0.71 7.35 28.47
CA LEU A 297 -0.68 7.45 28.01
C LEU A 297 -1.22 8.87 28.12
N ASP A 298 -0.89 9.59 29.20
CA ASP A 298 -1.26 10.99 29.40
C ASP A 298 -0.63 11.90 28.33
N GLU A 299 0.66 11.71 28.01
CA GLU A 299 1.35 12.43 26.93
C GLU A 299 0.73 12.15 25.55
N ILE A 300 0.37 10.90 25.27
CA ILE A 300 -0.33 10.51 24.04
C ILE A 300 -1.69 11.22 23.95
N CYS A 301 -2.49 11.16 25.02
CA CYS A 301 -3.80 11.79 25.07
C CYS A 301 -3.71 13.31 24.99
N GLY A 302 -2.73 13.91 25.68
CA GLY A 302 -2.48 15.35 25.64
C GLY A 302 -2.11 15.84 24.25
N ALA A 303 -1.29 15.08 23.51
CA ALA A 303 -0.94 15.42 22.13
C ALA A 303 -2.12 15.30 21.15
N ILE A 304 -3.06 14.38 21.40
CA ILE A 304 -4.31 14.32 20.64
C ILE A 304 -5.12 15.58 20.94
N ALA A 305 -5.36 15.88 22.22
CA ALA A 305 -6.18 17.00 22.67
C ALA A 305 -5.63 18.38 22.23
N ALA A 306 -4.31 18.55 22.21
CA ALA A 306 -3.65 19.81 21.88
C ALA A 306 -3.43 20.04 20.37
N ALA A 307 -3.89 19.14 19.50
CA ALA A 307 -3.59 19.21 18.07
C ALA A 307 -4.23 20.45 17.39
N ALA A 308 -3.39 21.23 16.70
CA ALA A 308 -3.79 22.44 15.99
C ALA A 308 -4.68 22.13 14.75
N PRO A 309 -5.59 23.05 14.36
CA PRO A 309 -6.36 22.94 13.12
C PRO A 309 -5.46 22.61 11.92
N GLY A 310 -5.84 21.61 11.12
CA GLY A 310 -5.06 21.13 9.97
C GLY A 310 -4.18 19.90 10.26
N GLY A 311 -3.77 19.66 11.51
CA GLY A 311 -2.96 18.49 11.92
C GLY A 311 -3.69 17.47 12.80
N ARG A 312 -4.94 17.76 13.18
CA ARG A 312 -5.72 16.95 14.13
C ARG A 312 -5.94 15.51 13.71
N GLN A 313 -6.26 15.28 12.43
CA GLN A 313 -6.53 13.94 11.93
C GLN A 313 -5.28 13.05 11.95
N ASP A 314 -4.12 13.62 11.61
CA ASP A 314 -2.84 12.91 11.63
C ASP A 314 -2.38 12.64 13.07
N ALA A 315 -2.51 13.64 13.96
CA ALA A 315 -2.20 13.49 15.38
C ALA A 315 -3.08 12.42 16.03
N LEU A 316 -4.40 12.51 15.87
CA LEU A 316 -5.35 11.50 16.35
C LEU A 316 -4.99 10.11 15.82
N SER A 317 -4.79 10.00 14.50
CA SER A 317 -4.54 8.71 13.86
C SER A 317 -3.21 8.08 14.29
N ALA A 318 -2.14 8.85 14.42
CA ALA A 318 -0.83 8.34 14.82
C ALA A 318 -0.79 7.97 16.31
N ARG A 319 -1.33 8.84 17.17
CA ARG A 319 -1.26 8.66 18.63
C ARG A 319 -2.23 7.59 19.15
N ALA A 320 -3.41 7.47 18.56
CA ALA A 320 -4.33 6.37 18.88
C ALA A 320 -3.70 5.00 18.55
N TRP A 321 -3.03 4.88 17.41
CA TRP A 321 -2.30 3.65 17.03
C TRP A 321 -1.15 3.35 18.00
N GLN A 322 -0.39 4.37 18.41
CA GLN A 322 0.68 4.22 19.40
C GLN A 322 0.19 3.70 20.75
N ALA A 323 -0.93 4.23 21.25
CA ALA A 323 -1.56 3.75 22.50
C ALA A 323 -2.05 2.31 22.36
N GLY A 324 -2.66 1.98 21.21
CA GLY A 324 -3.08 0.62 20.88
C GLY A 324 -1.94 -0.40 20.91
N ARG A 325 -0.79 -0.04 20.30
CA ARG A 325 0.40 -0.90 20.32
C ARG A 325 0.90 -1.18 21.74
N LEU A 326 0.95 -0.16 22.60
CA LEU A 326 1.33 -0.33 24.01
C LEU A 326 0.35 -1.25 24.77
N ALA A 327 -0.94 -1.19 24.44
CA ALA A 327 -1.93 -2.13 24.97
C ALA A 327 -1.71 -3.56 24.46
N GLY A 328 -1.43 -3.74 23.17
CA GLY A 328 -1.10 -5.05 22.58
C GLY A 328 0.17 -5.68 23.17
N GLU A 329 1.15 -4.86 23.56
CA GLU A 329 2.38 -5.26 24.25
C GLU A 329 2.19 -5.60 25.74
N GLY A 330 0.95 -5.52 26.27
CA GLY A 330 0.67 -5.69 27.70
C GLY A 330 1.25 -4.60 28.60
N ARG A 331 1.63 -3.44 28.02
CA ARG A 331 2.19 -2.29 28.77
C ARG A 331 1.11 -1.40 29.35
N LEU A 332 -0.08 -1.40 28.76
CA LEU A 332 -1.26 -0.68 29.20
C LEU A 332 -2.45 -1.64 29.27
N ASP A 333 -3.38 -1.38 30.20
CA ASP A 333 -4.68 -2.04 30.15
C ASP A 333 -5.43 -1.59 28.87
N PRO A 334 -5.82 -2.52 27.98
CA PRO A 334 -6.42 -2.17 26.70
C PRO A 334 -7.73 -1.39 26.82
N GLY A 335 -8.56 -1.72 27.81
CA GLY A 335 -9.86 -1.06 28.03
C GLY A 335 -9.66 0.38 28.51
N ALA A 336 -8.86 0.57 29.55
CA ALA A 336 -8.57 1.88 30.12
C ALA A 336 -7.81 2.79 29.14
N ALA A 337 -6.85 2.25 28.39
CA ALA A 337 -6.11 3.04 27.39
C ALA A 337 -7.00 3.45 26.21
N LEU A 338 -7.86 2.56 25.73
CA LEU A 338 -8.82 2.91 24.66
C LEU A 338 -9.79 3.99 25.12
N GLN A 339 -10.33 3.87 26.34
CA GLN A 339 -11.25 4.86 26.89
C GLN A 339 -10.60 6.25 26.96
N ARG A 340 -9.37 6.32 27.46
CA ARG A 340 -8.58 7.57 27.51
C ARG A 340 -8.31 8.19 26.14
N VAL A 341 -8.00 7.37 25.14
CA VAL A 341 -7.82 7.82 23.75
C VAL A 341 -9.13 8.34 23.15
N LEU A 342 -10.26 7.71 23.46
CA LEU A 342 -11.58 8.16 23.02
C LEU A 342 -11.99 9.48 23.66
N GLU A 343 -11.69 9.67 24.95
CA GLU A 343 -11.90 10.94 25.66
C GLU A 343 -11.07 12.07 25.02
N ALA A 344 -9.79 11.81 24.72
CA ALA A 344 -8.94 12.77 24.03
C ALA A 344 -9.43 13.08 22.60
N ALA A 345 -9.94 12.08 21.88
CA ALA A 345 -10.53 12.24 20.55
C ALA A 345 -11.86 13.01 20.57
N ALA A 346 -12.62 12.92 21.65
CA ALA A 346 -13.84 13.72 21.85
C ALA A 346 -13.54 15.19 22.18
N ALA A 347 -12.37 15.47 22.76
CA ALA A 347 -11.96 16.81 23.16
C ALA A 347 -11.45 17.69 22.00
N ILE A 348 -10.99 17.07 20.91
CA ILE A 348 -10.64 17.80 19.68
C ILE A 348 -11.91 18.19 18.91
N GLY A 349 -12.03 19.48 18.59
CA GLY A 349 -13.19 20.06 17.91
C GLY A 349 -12.86 21.29 17.07
N GLY A 350 -13.82 21.76 16.29
CA GLY A 350 -13.73 22.97 15.47
C GLY A 350 -14.55 22.88 14.18
N PRO A 351 -14.56 23.95 13.36
CA PRO A 351 -15.31 23.98 12.10
C PRO A 351 -14.88 22.83 11.17
N GLY A 352 -15.85 22.02 10.73
CA GLY A 352 -15.61 20.86 9.85
C GLY A 352 -15.10 19.59 10.55
N TRP A 353 -15.09 19.54 11.89
CA TRP A 353 -14.67 18.37 12.65
C TRP A 353 -15.89 17.54 13.12
N ASP A 354 -16.03 16.32 12.60
CA ASP A 354 -17.09 15.40 13.02
C ASP A 354 -16.65 14.55 14.22
N ARG A 355 -17.37 14.69 15.34
CA ARG A 355 -17.06 13.98 16.59
C ARG A 355 -17.24 12.46 16.46
N GLY A 356 -18.23 12.00 15.69
CA GLY A 356 -18.48 10.58 15.47
C GLY A 356 -17.34 9.93 14.67
N GLU A 357 -16.90 10.59 13.60
CA GLU A 357 -15.78 10.14 12.77
C GLU A 357 -14.44 10.15 13.52
N ALA A 358 -14.23 11.14 14.40
CA ALA A 358 -13.05 11.19 15.27
C ALA A 358 -13.00 9.98 16.23
N LEU A 359 -14.11 9.68 16.92
CA LEU A 359 -14.20 8.53 17.83
C LEU A 359 -14.01 7.20 17.07
N ALA A 360 -14.65 7.05 15.91
CA ALA A 360 -14.50 5.87 15.06
C ALA A 360 -13.04 5.71 14.56
N THR A 361 -12.37 6.82 14.24
CA THR A 361 -10.96 6.81 13.83
C THR A 361 -10.04 6.45 14.99
N ALA A 362 -10.25 7.01 16.18
CA ALA A 362 -9.47 6.69 17.37
C ALA A 362 -9.55 5.20 17.69
N ARG A 363 -10.76 4.63 17.71
CA ARG A 363 -11.00 3.21 17.96
C ARG A 363 -10.33 2.32 16.92
N ARG A 364 -10.58 2.56 15.63
CA ARG A 364 -9.98 1.77 14.54
C ARG A 364 -8.45 1.78 14.59
N ARG A 365 -7.86 2.94 14.89
CA ARG A 365 -6.40 3.09 14.94
C ARG A 365 -5.80 2.45 16.18
N PHE A 366 -6.43 2.60 17.34
CA PHE A 366 -6.05 1.90 18.57
C PHE A 366 -6.09 0.37 18.38
N GLU A 367 -7.20 -0.16 17.88
CA GLU A 367 -7.32 -1.61 17.64
C GLU A 367 -6.31 -2.12 16.61
N ALA A 368 -6.03 -1.34 15.56
CA ALA A 368 -4.99 -1.68 14.59
C ALA A 368 -3.58 -1.68 15.22
N GLY A 369 -3.31 -0.81 16.19
CA GLY A 369 -2.07 -0.83 16.97
C GLY A 369 -1.97 -2.05 17.87
N ALA A 370 -3.06 -2.41 18.55
CA ALA A 370 -3.12 -3.55 19.45
C ALA A 370 -2.94 -4.89 18.71
N ARG A 371 -3.53 -5.03 17.51
CA ARG A 371 -3.39 -6.24 16.68
C ARG A 371 -2.01 -6.41 16.05
N GLY A 372 -1.25 -5.33 15.85
CA GLY A 372 0.08 -5.40 15.23
C GLY A 372 1.13 -6.12 16.08
N HIS A 373 0.77 -6.60 17.27
CA HIS A 373 1.67 -7.26 18.22
C HIS A 373 1.11 -8.59 18.78
N ALA A 374 -0.08 -9.01 18.34
CA ALA A 374 -0.76 -10.23 18.78
C ALA A 374 -0.31 -11.46 17.98
#